data_AF-A0A9E0NGF7-F1
#
_entry.id   AF-A0A9E0NGF7-F1
#
_cell.length_a   1.000
_cell.length_b   1.000
_cell.length_c   1.000
_cell.angle_alpha   90.00
_cell.angle_beta   90.00
_cell.angle_gamma   90.00
#
_symmetry.space_group_name_H-M   'P 1'
#
loop_
_entity.id
_entity.type
_entity.pdbx_description
1 polymer ?
#
loop_
_entity_poly.entity_id
_entity_poly.type
_entity_poly.pdbx_seq_one_letter_code
_entity_poly.pdbx_strand_id
1 'polypeptide(L)'
;MSDFFISNSFSANERAVLFEGDCLEFLSTIPDDSIQLVVTSPPYNLGKSYERKGALDKYLAWQDEVIAESIRVLHPEGSICWQVGNYVDAGAIVPLDIAFYPFFARHGLKLRNRIVWHFEHGLHCSRRLSGRHETILWFTKTDQYFFNLDPIRVPQKYPGKKYFKGPKAGQYSCNPLGKNPGDVWSIPNVKNNHVEKTSHPCQYPVELIERLALSMTREGDWLLDPFAGVGSALAAALKNGRRAAGSELQSDYCRIASERMIQAAAGFLKTRPMNQPIYDPGKAGASLTAYPPSQQSGEQLKLLDGSAPSYEAGNENR
;
A
#
# COMPACT_ATOMS: atom_id res chain seq x y z
N MET A 1 25.84 8.37 -22.34
CA MET A 1 24.95 8.23 -21.16
C MET A 1 25.88 8.24 -19.96
N SER A 2 25.66 9.12 -18.98
CA SER A 2 26.42 9.05 -17.73
C SER A 2 26.22 7.66 -17.13
N ASP A 3 27.30 7.00 -16.75
CA ASP A 3 27.23 5.71 -16.05
C ASP A 3 26.37 5.89 -14.79
N PHE A 4 25.21 5.23 -14.77
CA PHE A 4 24.34 5.25 -13.61
C PHE A 4 24.97 4.37 -12.53
N PHE A 5 25.38 5.00 -11.43
CA PHE A 5 26.02 4.34 -10.31
C PHE A 5 25.04 4.16 -9.15
N ILE A 6 25.12 3.00 -8.49
CA ILE A 6 24.38 2.71 -7.26
C ILE A 6 25.42 2.62 -6.15
N SER A 7 25.39 3.59 -5.23
CA SER A 7 26.26 3.59 -4.07
C SER A 7 25.83 2.54 -3.05
N ASN A 8 26.79 1.97 -2.33
CA ASN A 8 26.53 1.11 -1.18
C ASN A 8 26.39 1.89 0.14
N SER A 9 26.61 3.20 0.14
CA SER A 9 26.55 4.05 1.32
C SER A 9 25.76 5.32 1.05
N PHE A 10 25.05 5.81 2.07
CA PHE A 10 24.24 7.01 1.92
C PHE A 10 25.12 8.25 1.80
N SER A 11 24.85 9.07 0.80
CA SER A 11 25.45 10.38 0.63
C SER A 11 24.49 11.32 -0.08
N ALA A 12 24.41 12.55 0.41
CA ALA A 12 23.54 13.60 -0.14
C ALA A 12 23.93 14.05 -1.56
N ASN A 13 24.99 13.50 -2.15
CA ASN A 13 25.37 13.70 -3.55
C ASN A 13 24.96 12.53 -4.47
N GLU A 14 24.55 11.39 -3.91
CA GLU A 14 24.23 10.18 -4.69
C GLU A 14 22.80 10.17 -5.21
N ARG A 15 22.56 9.65 -6.40
CA ARG A 15 21.18 9.53 -6.90
C ARG A 15 20.49 8.24 -6.46
N ALA A 16 21.28 7.20 -6.20
CA ALA A 16 20.79 5.86 -5.91
C ALA A 16 21.71 5.18 -4.91
N VAL A 17 21.13 4.63 -3.85
CA VAL A 17 21.81 3.92 -2.77
C VAL A 17 21.10 2.60 -2.53
N LEU A 18 21.84 1.51 -2.51
CA LEU A 18 21.37 0.19 -2.08
C LEU A 18 22.42 -0.43 -1.16
N PHE A 19 22.07 -0.52 0.11
CA PHE A 19 22.91 -1.14 1.13
C PHE A 19 22.56 -2.62 1.27
N GLU A 20 23.55 -3.50 1.07
CA GLU A 20 23.40 -4.92 1.36
C GLU A 20 23.74 -5.17 2.83
N GLY A 21 22.71 -5.28 3.68
CA GLY A 21 22.90 -5.41 5.13
C GLY A 21 21.65 -5.08 5.93
N ASP A 22 21.83 -4.95 7.25
CA ASP A 22 20.74 -4.69 8.19
C ASP A 22 20.15 -3.28 8.02
N CYS A 23 18.82 -3.18 8.14
CA CYS A 23 18.12 -1.93 7.93
C CYS A 23 18.39 -0.88 9.01
N LEU A 24 18.59 -1.27 10.27
CA LEU A 24 18.92 -0.35 11.36
C LEU A 24 20.36 0.14 11.21
N GLU A 25 21.28 -0.73 10.80
CA GLU A 25 22.63 -0.32 10.42
C GLU A 25 22.60 0.74 9.32
N PHE A 26 21.86 0.49 8.24
CA PHE A 26 21.73 1.46 7.14
C PHE A 26 21.10 2.77 7.60
N LEU A 27 19.96 2.71 8.30
CA LEU A 27 19.24 3.87 8.81
C LEU A 27 20.14 4.75 9.68
N SER A 28 20.98 4.16 10.53
CA SER A 28 21.92 4.89 11.39
C SER A 28 22.92 5.75 10.62
N THR A 29 23.19 5.44 9.35
CA THR A 29 24.08 6.23 8.48
C THR A 29 23.38 7.42 7.80
N ILE A 30 22.05 7.45 7.81
CA ILE A 30 21.26 8.48 7.14
C ILE A 30 21.05 9.66 8.10
N PRO A 31 21.35 10.92 7.68
CA PRO A 31 21.10 12.10 8.49
C PRO A 31 19.62 12.30 8.82
N ASP A 32 19.36 12.93 9.96
CA ASP A 32 18.02 13.37 10.36
C ASP A 32 17.36 14.24 9.28
N ASP A 33 16.03 14.18 9.21
CA ASP A 33 15.21 15.05 8.35
C ASP A 33 15.59 15.05 6.85
N SER A 34 16.28 14.02 6.35
CA SER A 34 16.82 13.98 4.98
C SER A 34 15.93 13.27 3.96
N ILE A 35 14.93 12.50 4.41
CA ILE A 35 14.08 11.65 3.57
C ILE A 35 12.67 12.22 3.44
N GLN A 36 12.18 12.41 2.23
CA GLN A 36 10.83 12.96 2.01
C GLN A 36 9.74 11.88 2.15
N LEU A 37 10.02 10.66 1.70
CA LEU A 37 9.05 9.58 1.73
C LEU A 37 9.70 8.26 2.13
N VAL A 38 9.21 7.64 3.20
CA VAL A 38 9.51 6.24 3.51
C VAL A 38 8.36 5.38 2.97
N VAL A 39 8.64 4.42 2.10
CA VAL A 39 7.66 3.43 1.65
C VAL A 39 8.24 2.04 1.81
N THR A 40 7.48 1.16 2.46
CA THR A 40 7.95 -0.22 2.63
C THR A 40 6.82 -1.21 2.83
N SER A 41 7.16 -2.49 2.69
CA SER A 41 6.37 -3.65 3.11
C SER A 41 7.30 -4.53 3.94
N PRO A 42 7.31 -4.41 5.27
CA PRO A 42 8.28 -5.13 6.05
C PRO A 42 8.08 -6.64 6.00
N PRO A 43 9.12 -7.44 6.28
CA PRO A 43 8.99 -8.88 6.36
C PRO A 43 8.05 -9.25 7.51
N TYR A 44 7.06 -10.09 7.25
CA TYR A 44 6.11 -10.52 8.29
C TYR A 44 6.55 -11.78 9.03
N ASN A 45 7.79 -12.28 8.86
CA ASN A 45 8.52 -13.48 9.39
C ASN A 45 7.91 -14.37 10.53
N LEU A 46 6.60 -14.45 10.69
CA LEU A 46 5.82 -15.01 11.80
C LEU A 46 5.48 -16.49 11.53
N GLY A 47 6.25 -17.14 10.65
CA GLY A 47 5.99 -18.48 10.11
C GLY A 47 7.17 -19.45 10.16
N LYS A 48 8.33 -19.08 10.71
CA LYS A 48 9.36 -20.08 11.06
C LYS A 48 8.90 -20.78 12.34
N SER A 49 8.28 -21.94 12.15
CA SER A 49 7.84 -22.85 13.20
C SER A 49 8.94 -23.04 14.22
N TYR A 50 8.79 -22.54 15.45
CA TYR A 50 9.18 -23.17 16.74
C TYR A 50 9.00 -22.26 17.98
N GLU A 51 8.72 -20.96 17.84
CA GLU A 51 8.45 -20.08 19.01
C GLU A 51 6.97 -19.64 19.09
N ARG A 52 6.12 -20.44 19.74
CA ARG A 52 4.64 -20.30 19.75
C ARG A 52 4.04 -19.25 20.72
N LYS A 53 4.82 -18.43 21.43
CA LYS A 53 4.30 -17.31 22.26
C LYS A 53 5.24 -16.11 22.23
N GLY A 54 4.68 -14.91 22.01
CA GLY A 54 5.44 -13.63 22.02
C GLY A 54 6.20 -13.31 20.73
N ALA A 55 6.14 -14.14 19.69
CA ALA A 55 6.80 -13.87 18.41
C ALA A 55 6.25 -12.61 17.72
N LEU A 56 4.93 -12.38 17.81
CA LEU A 56 4.31 -11.16 17.29
C LEU A 56 4.76 -9.92 18.09
N ASP A 57 4.81 -10.00 19.41
CA ASP A 57 5.21 -8.87 20.26
C ASP A 57 6.69 -8.52 20.05
N LYS A 58 7.58 -9.51 19.99
CA LYS A 58 9.01 -9.30 19.65
C LYS A 58 9.16 -8.68 18.27
N TYR A 59 8.40 -9.16 17.29
CA TYR A 59 8.38 -8.62 15.94
C TYR A 59 7.93 -7.16 15.93
N LEU A 60 6.82 -6.84 16.59
CA LEU A 60 6.30 -5.48 16.68
C LEU A 60 7.26 -4.55 17.44
N ALA A 61 7.95 -5.04 18.47
CA ALA A 61 8.96 -4.28 19.20
C ALA A 61 10.17 -3.94 18.31
N TRP A 62 10.72 -4.92 17.57
CA TRP A 62 11.79 -4.66 16.60
C TRP A 62 11.33 -3.68 15.51
N GLN A 63 10.09 -3.78 15.06
CA GLN A 63 9.54 -2.83 14.10
C GLN A 63 9.38 -1.43 14.67
N ASP A 64 9.10 -1.29 15.96
CA ASP A 64 9.04 0.01 16.62
C ASP A 64 10.40 0.73 16.57
N GLU A 65 11.51 -0.03 16.68
CA GLU A 65 12.87 0.51 16.50
C GLU A 65 13.08 1.02 15.07
N VAL A 66 12.68 0.24 14.06
CA VAL A 66 12.77 0.64 12.65
C VAL A 66 11.87 1.84 12.35
N ILE A 67 10.68 1.88 12.93
CA ILE A 67 9.75 3.01 12.82
C ILE A 67 10.37 4.26 13.44
N ALA A 68 10.95 4.17 14.64
CA ALA A 68 11.60 5.30 15.30
C ALA A 68 12.74 5.88 14.44
N GLU A 69 13.62 5.04 13.91
CA GLU A 69 14.69 5.48 13.02
C GLU A 69 14.16 6.03 11.68
N SER A 70 13.11 5.43 11.13
CA SER A 70 12.42 5.95 9.95
C SER A 70 11.84 7.35 10.20
N ILE A 71 11.34 7.62 11.41
CA ILE A 71 10.81 8.94 11.80
C ILE A 71 11.95 9.95 11.99
N ARG A 72 13.09 9.53 12.54
CA ARG A 72 14.28 10.38 12.70
C ARG A 72 14.76 10.93 11.35
N VAL A 73 14.92 10.05 10.35
CA VAL A 73 15.40 10.45 9.02
C VAL A 73 14.35 11.16 8.17
N LEU A 74 13.06 11.07 8.53
CA LEU A 74 11.97 11.66 7.76
C LEU A 74 11.95 13.18 7.89
N HIS A 75 11.93 13.90 6.77
CA HIS A 75 11.79 15.36 6.72
C HIS A 75 10.50 15.84 7.43
N PRO A 76 10.43 17.07 7.98
CA PRO A 76 9.21 17.62 8.60
C PRO A 76 7.98 17.65 7.69
N GLU A 77 8.20 17.80 6.38
CA GLU A 77 7.15 17.70 5.34
C GLU A 77 6.90 16.27 4.83
N GLY A 78 7.59 15.28 5.41
CA GLY A 78 7.65 13.92 4.92
C GLY A 78 6.47 13.04 5.30
N SER A 79 6.34 11.94 4.56
CA SER A 79 5.32 10.89 4.78
C SER A 79 5.95 9.52 4.98
N ILE A 80 5.27 8.67 5.77
CA ILE A 80 5.56 7.23 5.86
C ILE A 80 4.36 6.47 5.29
N CYS A 81 4.63 5.53 4.39
CA CYS A 81 3.66 4.60 3.83
C CYS A 81 4.06 3.17 4.20
N TRP A 82 3.39 2.62 5.20
CA TRP A 82 3.67 1.30 5.74
C TRP A 82 2.66 0.29 5.22
N GLN A 83 3.06 -0.49 4.22
CA GLN A 83 2.21 -1.48 3.58
C GLN A 83 2.21 -2.77 4.39
N VAL A 84 1.03 -3.20 4.83
CA VAL A 84 0.85 -4.39 5.65
C VAL A 84 -0.35 -5.23 5.22
N GLY A 85 -0.18 -6.55 5.31
CA GLY A 85 -1.24 -7.53 5.09
C GLY A 85 -1.89 -8.00 6.39
N ASN A 86 -2.16 -9.30 6.44
CA ASN A 86 -2.71 -9.95 7.61
C ASN A 86 -1.80 -11.11 8.05
N TYR A 87 -1.74 -11.33 9.36
CA TYR A 87 -1.18 -12.55 9.93
C TYR A 87 -2.32 -13.53 10.30
N VAL A 88 -2.03 -14.82 10.25
CA VAL A 88 -2.97 -15.87 10.66
C VAL A 88 -2.42 -16.54 11.91
N ASP A 89 -3.12 -16.38 13.03
CA ASP A 89 -2.77 -17.04 14.29
C ASP A 89 -3.88 -18.02 14.68
N ALA A 90 -3.56 -19.31 14.74
CA ALA A 90 -4.52 -20.37 15.09
C ALA A 90 -5.89 -20.28 14.36
N GLY A 91 -5.89 -19.80 13.10
CA GLY A 91 -7.10 -19.62 12.28
C GLY A 91 -7.80 -18.27 12.44
N ALA A 92 -7.42 -17.46 13.42
CA ALA A 92 -7.84 -16.07 13.55
C ALA A 92 -7.02 -15.15 12.63
N ILE A 93 -7.65 -14.10 12.14
CA ILE A 93 -6.98 -13.07 11.34
C ILE A 93 -6.55 -11.95 12.25
N VAL A 94 -5.25 -11.69 12.25
CA VAL A 94 -4.65 -10.55 12.92
C VAL A 94 -4.33 -9.50 11.84
N PRO A 95 -5.17 -8.44 11.73
CA PRO A 95 -4.92 -7.35 10.81
C PRO A 95 -3.72 -6.54 11.28
N LEU A 96 -2.64 -6.59 10.52
CA LEU A 96 -1.38 -5.97 10.94
C LEU A 96 -1.50 -4.45 10.92
N ASP A 97 -2.35 -3.86 10.08
CA ASP A 97 -2.57 -2.42 10.08
C ASP A 97 -3.16 -1.90 11.40
N ILE A 98 -4.01 -2.70 12.05
CA ILE A 98 -4.51 -2.39 13.39
C ILE A 98 -3.39 -2.53 14.44
N ALA A 99 -2.57 -3.58 14.32
CA ALA A 99 -1.45 -3.81 15.23
C ALA A 99 -0.35 -2.75 15.13
N PHE A 100 -0.08 -2.22 13.93
CA PHE A 100 0.95 -1.22 13.68
C PHE A 100 0.53 0.22 14.04
N TYR A 101 -0.76 0.56 13.92
CA TYR A 101 -1.24 1.93 14.16
C TYR A 101 -0.76 2.55 15.49
N PRO A 102 -0.84 1.86 16.66
CA PRO A 102 -0.41 2.44 17.93
C PRO A 102 1.06 2.86 17.97
N PHE A 103 1.96 2.16 17.26
CA PHE A 103 3.39 2.47 17.20
C PHE A 103 3.65 3.79 16.49
N PHE A 104 2.97 4.06 15.38
CA PHE A 104 3.07 5.37 14.72
C PHE A 104 2.43 6.48 15.56
N ALA A 105 1.26 6.23 16.15
CA ALA A 105 0.52 7.22 16.91
C ALA A 105 1.27 7.66 18.19
N ARG A 106 1.91 6.73 18.91
CA ARG A 106 2.71 7.05 20.11
C ARG A 106 3.96 7.88 19.81
N HIS A 107 4.52 7.75 18.61
CA HIS A 107 5.62 8.60 18.12
C HIS A 107 5.13 9.95 17.57
N GLY A 108 3.82 10.24 17.69
CA GLY A 108 3.24 11.52 17.31
C GLY A 108 2.89 11.67 15.83
N LEU A 109 3.01 10.60 15.04
CA LEU A 109 2.63 10.66 13.62
C LEU A 109 1.11 10.75 13.44
N LYS A 110 0.69 11.44 12.37
CA LYS A 110 -0.71 11.64 12.02
C LYS A 110 -1.12 10.76 10.86
N LEU A 111 -2.05 9.85 11.10
CA LEU A 111 -2.64 9.01 10.05
C LEU A 111 -3.50 9.89 9.14
N ARG A 112 -3.24 9.84 7.84
CA ARG A 112 -4.04 10.54 6.82
C ARG A 112 -5.03 9.60 6.13
N ASN A 113 -4.58 8.42 5.72
CA ASN A 113 -5.46 7.39 5.18
C ASN A 113 -4.99 5.97 5.55
N ARG A 114 -5.96 5.06 5.64
CA ARG A 114 -5.76 3.62 5.45
C ARG A 114 -6.07 3.32 4.00
N ILE A 115 -5.05 3.29 3.15
CA ILE A 115 -5.22 3.05 1.73
C ILE A 115 -5.37 1.53 1.53
N VAL A 116 -6.51 1.10 1.00
CA VAL A 116 -6.80 -0.29 0.69
C VAL A 116 -6.27 -0.61 -0.70
N TRP A 117 -5.20 -1.39 -0.77
CA TRP A 117 -4.73 -1.98 -2.02
C TRP A 117 -5.50 -3.25 -2.31
N HIS A 118 -6.45 -3.18 -3.24
CA HIS A 118 -7.28 -4.29 -3.67
C HIS A 118 -6.66 -5.04 -4.86
N PHE A 119 -6.64 -6.37 -4.78
CA PHE A 119 -6.20 -7.27 -5.84
C PHE A 119 -7.09 -8.51 -5.91
N GLU A 120 -7.31 -9.03 -7.12
CA GLU A 120 -8.33 -10.06 -7.35
C GLU A 120 -7.78 -11.50 -7.26
N HIS A 121 -6.46 -11.68 -7.46
CA HIS A 121 -5.82 -12.99 -7.49
C HIS A 121 -5.12 -13.35 -6.18
N GLY A 122 -5.37 -14.56 -5.66
CA GLY A 122 -4.72 -15.08 -4.46
C GLY A 122 -5.26 -16.44 -4.04
N LEU A 123 -4.70 -16.99 -2.97
CA LEU A 123 -5.18 -18.24 -2.38
C LEU A 123 -6.64 -18.11 -1.93
N HIS A 124 -7.36 -19.24 -1.96
CA HIS A 124 -8.76 -19.33 -1.57
C HIS A 124 -8.91 -19.97 -0.19
N CYS A 125 -9.85 -19.44 0.58
CA CYS A 125 -10.26 -19.99 1.86
C CYS A 125 -11.63 -20.67 1.71
N SER A 126 -11.83 -21.78 2.42
CA SER A 126 -13.12 -22.51 2.46
C SER A 126 -13.97 -22.16 3.68
N ARG A 127 -13.33 -21.75 4.78
CA ARG A 127 -13.98 -21.49 6.08
C ARG A 127 -14.17 -20.00 6.40
N ARG A 128 -13.81 -19.11 5.47
CA ARG A 128 -13.93 -17.66 5.56
C ARG A 128 -13.82 -17.03 4.18
N LEU A 129 -14.17 -15.75 4.07
CA LEU A 129 -13.90 -14.97 2.86
C LEU A 129 -12.39 -14.85 2.64
N SER A 130 -11.98 -15.00 1.38
CA SER A 130 -10.57 -14.93 1.01
C SER A 130 -10.12 -13.47 1.03
N GLY A 131 -8.97 -13.18 1.64
CA GLY A 131 -8.40 -11.84 1.63
C GLY A 131 -8.09 -11.39 0.20
N ARG A 132 -8.56 -10.19 -0.17
CA ARG A 132 -8.38 -9.58 -1.50
C ARG A 132 -7.91 -8.14 -1.42
N HIS A 133 -7.32 -7.80 -0.29
CA HIS A 133 -6.65 -6.53 -0.13
C HIS A 133 -5.57 -6.61 0.93
N GLU A 134 -4.66 -5.66 0.84
CA GLU A 134 -3.73 -5.28 1.89
C GLU A 134 -3.89 -3.77 2.15
N THR A 135 -3.28 -3.26 3.22
CA THR A 135 -3.48 -1.87 3.64
C THR A 135 -2.15 -1.14 3.65
N ILE A 136 -2.11 0.08 3.13
CA ILE A 136 -1.01 1.02 3.34
C ILE A 136 -1.46 2.04 4.39
N LEU A 137 -0.76 2.07 5.51
CA LEU A 137 -0.92 3.11 6.51
C LEU A 137 -0.12 4.33 6.06
N TRP A 138 -0.82 5.39 5.63
CA TRP A 138 -0.18 6.66 5.28
C TRP A 138 -0.18 7.60 6.48
N PHE A 139 1.01 7.84 7.01
CA PHE A 139 1.28 8.77 8.10
C PHE A 139 2.10 9.98 7.62
N THR A 140 1.99 11.08 8.35
CA THR A 140 2.76 12.32 8.13
C THR A 140 3.45 12.75 9.41
N LYS A 141 4.65 13.34 9.30
CA LYS A 141 5.44 13.82 10.45
C LYS A 141 4.76 15.00 11.14
N THR A 142 4.22 15.93 10.36
CA THR A 142 3.57 17.15 10.84
C THR A 142 2.27 17.42 10.09
N ASP A 143 1.60 18.54 10.38
CA ASP A 143 0.48 19.03 9.55
C ASP A 143 0.93 19.77 8.30
N GLN A 144 2.20 20.17 8.24
CA GLN A 144 2.80 20.77 7.07
C GLN A 144 3.49 19.66 6.29
N TYR A 145 2.74 18.92 5.47
CA TYR A 145 3.26 17.83 4.65
C TYR A 145 3.05 18.11 3.17
N PHE A 146 3.94 17.60 2.32
CA PHE A 146 3.78 17.71 0.89
C PHE A 146 2.74 16.69 0.39
N PHE A 147 1.76 17.18 -0.38
CA PHE A 147 0.82 16.32 -1.10
C PHE A 147 0.41 16.93 -2.44
N ASN A 148 0.65 16.20 -3.54
CA ASN A 148 0.27 16.59 -4.90
C ASN A 148 -0.72 15.59 -5.50
N LEU A 149 -1.98 15.99 -5.58
CA LEU A 149 -3.05 15.14 -6.09
C LEU A 149 -3.04 14.99 -7.61
N ASP A 150 -2.58 16.01 -8.34
CA ASP A 150 -2.83 16.12 -9.78
C ASP A 150 -2.19 14.99 -10.61
N PRO A 151 -0.94 14.55 -10.37
CA PRO A 151 -0.31 13.45 -11.10
C PRO A 151 -0.98 12.09 -10.92
N ILE A 152 -1.81 11.93 -9.89
CA ILE A 152 -2.42 10.66 -9.51
C ILE A 152 -3.94 10.66 -9.67
N ARG A 153 -4.49 11.69 -10.33
CA ARG A 153 -5.91 11.72 -10.66
C ARG A 153 -6.27 10.60 -11.62
N VAL A 154 -7.50 10.13 -11.49
CA VAL A 154 -8.07 9.08 -12.35
C VAL A 154 -9.27 9.62 -13.12
N PRO A 155 -9.64 9.00 -14.26
CA PRO A 155 -10.82 9.39 -15.01
C PRO A 155 -12.08 9.47 -14.13
N GLN A 156 -12.91 10.46 -14.43
CA GLN A 156 -14.18 10.62 -13.75
C GLN A 156 -15.19 9.60 -14.25
N LYS A 157 -16.09 9.17 -13.35
CA LYS A 157 -17.20 8.29 -13.72
C LYS A 157 -18.16 8.98 -14.70
N TYR A 158 -18.39 10.28 -14.52
CA TYR A 158 -19.28 11.09 -15.35
C TYR A 158 -18.53 12.35 -15.83
N PRO A 159 -17.76 12.24 -16.93
CA PRO A 159 -17.04 13.37 -17.49
C PRO A 159 -17.97 14.53 -17.86
N GLY A 160 -17.51 15.76 -17.67
CA GLY A 160 -18.25 16.95 -18.09
C GLY A 160 -19.43 17.33 -17.20
N LYS A 161 -19.51 16.79 -15.97
CA LYS A 161 -20.52 17.22 -14.99
C LYS A 161 -20.38 18.73 -14.76
N LYS A 162 -21.49 19.45 -14.92
CA LYS A 162 -21.59 20.89 -14.69
C LYS A 162 -22.39 21.16 -13.41
N TYR A 163 -22.12 22.30 -12.77
CA TYR A 163 -22.99 22.77 -11.70
C TYR A 163 -24.39 22.98 -12.25
N PHE A 164 -25.38 22.42 -11.57
CA PHE A 164 -26.79 22.49 -11.99
C PHE A 164 -27.45 23.82 -11.57
N LYS A 165 -27.03 24.39 -10.44
CA LYS A 165 -27.58 25.64 -9.86
C LYS A 165 -26.47 26.48 -9.23
N GLY A 166 -26.79 27.73 -8.93
CA GLY A 166 -25.91 28.69 -8.26
C GLY A 166 -25.03 29.50 -9.23
N PRO A 167 -24.15 30.36 -8.70
CA PRO A 167 -23.37 31.32 -9.49
C PRO A 167 -22.38 30.68 -10.49
N LYS A 168 -22.14 29.37 -10.38
CA LYS A 168 -21.29 28.59 -11.30
C LYS A 168 -22.10 27.68 -12.24
N ALA A 169 -23.43 27.83 -12.31
CA ALA A 169 -24.28 27.02 -13.17
C ALA A 169 -23.78 27.02 -14.62
N GLY A 170 -23.71 25.84 -15.23
CA GLY A 170 -23.16 25.67 -16.58
C GLY A 170 -21.62 25.56 -16.66
N GLN A 171 -20.89 25.87 -15.58
CA GLN A 171 -19.44 25.60 -15.48
C GLN A 171 -19.18 24.16 -15.05
N TYR A 172 -18.03 23.60 -15.44
CA TYR A 172 -17.62 22.26 -15.01
C TYR A 172 -17.44 22.21 -13.49
N SER A 173 -18.09 21.25 -12.84
CA SER A 173 -18.01 21.05 -11.38
C SER A 173 -16.84 20.17 -10.97
N CYS A 174 -16.05 19.73 -11.93
CA CYS A 174 -15.12 18.64 -11.78
C CYS A 174 -13.74 19.07 -12.31
N ASN A 175 -12.66 18.62 -11.66
CA ASN A 175 -11.31 18.99 -12.08
C ASN A 175 -10.99 18.37 -13.46
N PRO A 176 -10.50 19.16 -14.44
CA PRO A 176 -10.25 18.68 -15.81
C PRO A 176 -9.22 17.55 -15.90
N LEU A 177 -8.30 17.44 -14.94
CA LEU A 177 -7.30 16.39 -14.86
C LEU A 177 -7.85 15.06 -14.29
N GLY A 178 -9.10 15.05 -13.83
CA GLY A 178 -9.75 13.85 -13.27
C GLY A 178 -10.14 13.99 -11.80
N LYS A 179 -10.69 12.91 -11.24
CA LYS A 179 -11.08 12.86 -9.81
C LYS A 179 -9.91 12.39 -8.94
N ASN A 180 -10.01 12.67 -7.65
CA ASN A 180 -9.19 12.01 -6.64
C ASN A 180 -9.38 10.47 -6.77
N PRO A 181 -8.29 9.67 -6.77
CA PRO A 181 -8.39 8.21 -6.86
C PRO A 181 -9.14 7.56 -5.69
N GLY A 182 -9.34 8.30 -4.59
CA GLY A 182 -9.80 7.76 -3.32
C GLY A 182 -8.69 6.99 -2.63
N ASP A 183 -9.04 6.26 -1.58
CA ASP A 183 -8.14 5.43 -0.79
C ASP A 183 -8.41 3.93 -0.98
N VAL A 184 -9.15 3.53 -2.02
CA VAL A 184 -9.31 2.14 -2.44
C VAL A 184 -8.73 1.98 -3.84
N TRP A 185 -7.57 1.32 -3.93
CA TRP A 185 -6.80 1.21 -5.16
C TRP A 185 -6.83 -0.21 -5.69
N SER A 186 -7.55 -0.40 -6.79
CA SER A 186 -7.53 -1.67 -7.51
C SER A 186 -6.29 -1.73 -8.42
N ILE A 187 -5.27 -2.47 -7.98
CA ILE A 187 -4.01 -2.65 -8.71
C ILE A 187 -3.65 -4.15 -8.64
N PRO A 188 -3.42 -4.83 -9.77
CA PRO A 188 -3.07 -6.25 -9.76
C PRO A 188 -1.79 -6.52 -8.97
N ASN A 189 -1.75 -7.65 -8.26
CA ASN A 189 -0.54 -8.09 -7.57
C ASN A 189 0.45 -8.78 -8.53
N VAL A 190 1.74 -8.76 -8.18
CA VAL A 190 2.80 -9.34 -9.01
C VAL A 190 2.82 -10.87 -8.83
N LYS A 191 2.13 -11.58 -9.71
CA LYS A 191 2.07 -13.06 -9.76
C LYS A 191 2.66 -13.60 -11.08
N ASN A 192 2.60 -14.91 -11.33
CA ASN A 192 3.40 -15.61 -12.35
C ASN A 192 3.37 -15.00 -13.76
N ASN A 193 2.24 -14.46 -14.22
CA ASN A 193 2.11 -13.86 -15.56
C ASN A 193 2.26 -12.32 -15.55
N HIS A 194 2.60 -11.72 -14.41
CA HIS A 194 2.77 -10.28 -14.31
C HIS A 194 4.10 -9.86 -14.93
N VAL A 195 4.12 -8.78 -15.72
CA VAL A 195 5.30 -8.30 -16.45
C VAL A 195 6.50 -7.99 -15.55
N GLU A 196 6.21 -7.62 -14.29
CA GLU A 196 7.22 -7.27 -13.30
C GLU A 196 7.72 -8.45 -12.46
N LYS A 197 7.22 -9.68 -12.67
CA LYS A 197 7.48 -10.81 -11.79
C LYS A 197 8.96 -11.18 -11.75
N THR A 198 9.51 -11.22 -10.55
CA THR A 198 10.84 -11.74 -10.23
C THR A 198 10.75 -12.98 -9.33
N SER A 199 11.89 -13.50 -8.88
CA SER A 199 11.97 -14.59 -7.90
C SER A 199 11.38 -14.22 -6.53
N HIS A 200 11.23 -12.93 -6.20
CA HIS A 200 10.69 -12.51 -4.91
C HIS A 200 9.23 -12.94 -4.73
N PRO A 201 8.87 -13.62 -3.62
CA PRO A 201 7.54 -14.20 -3.45
C PRO A 201 6.44 -13.16 -3.23
N CYS A 202 6.78 -12.06 -2.55
CA CYS A 202 5.85 -11.04 -2.07
C CYS A 202 6.19 -9.66 -2.64
N GLN A 203 6.47 -9.58 -3.94
CA GLN A 203 6.77 -8.33 -4.62
C GLN A 203 5.49 -7.51 -4.83
N TYR A 204 5.46 -6.26 -4.38
CA TYR A 204 4.43 -5.29 -4.77
C TYR A 204 4.77 -4.62 -6.13
N PRO A 205 3.76 -4.21 -6.91
CA PRO A 205 3.96 -3.64 -8.24
C PRO A 205 4.53 -2.21 -8.17
N VAL A 206 5.35 -1.82 -9.14
CA VAL A 206 5.92 -0.46 -9.22
C VAL A 206 4.84 0.61 -9.29
N GLU A 207 3.72 0.33 -9.97
CA GLU A 207 2.56 1.22 -10.06
C GLU A 207 2.01 1.66 -8.69
N LEU A 208 2.01 0.76 -7.70
CA LEU A 208 1.51 1.06 -6.36
C LEU A 208 2.35 2.15 -5.70
N ILE A 209 3.68 2.05 -5.82
CA ILE A 209 4.61 3.01 -5.23
C ILE A 209 4.75 4.27 -6.08
N GLU A 210 4.64 4.15 -7.40
CA GLU A 210 4.63 5.30 -8.31
C GLU A 210 3.53 6.30 -7.92
N ARG A 211 2.34 5.83 -7.55
CA ARG A 211 1.28 6.68 -7.04
C ARG A 211 1.65 7.40 -5.74
N LEU A 212 2.33 6.72 -4.82
CA LEU A 212 2.81 7.32 -3.57
C LEU A 212 3.91 8.34 -3.83
N ALA A 213 4.93 7.98 -4.62
CA ALA A 213 6.04 8.84 -4.97
C ALA A 213 5.55 10.14 -5.64
N LEU A 214 4.69 10.04 -6.64
CA LEU A 214 4.19 11.22 -7.37
C LEU A 214 3.32 12.13 -6.51
N SER A 215 2.65 11.59 -5.49
CA SER A 215 1.77 12.37 -4.63
C SER A 215 2.43 12.89 -3.36
N MET A 216 3.53 12.29 -2.88
CA MET A 216 4.13 12.63 -1.58
C MET A 216 5.57 13.13 -1.69
N THR A 217 6.09 13.27 -2.91
CA THR A 217 7.44 13.79 -3.18
C THR A 217 7.47 14.72 -4.39
N ARG A 218 8.46 15.61 -4.45
CA ARG A 218 8.86 16.40 -5.61
C ARG A 218 9.95 15.66 -6.39
N GLU A 219 10.26 16.13 -7.60
CA GLU A 219 11.45 15.63 -8.31
C GLU A 219 12.72 15.94 -7.51
N GLY A 220 13.68 15.02 -7.51
CA GLY A 220 14.91 15.13 -6.73
C GLY A 220 14.80 14.76 -5.24
N ASP A 221 13.60 14.66 -4.68
CA ASP A 221 13.40 14.23 -3.29
C ASP A 221 13.81 12.76 -3.10
N TRP A 222 14.18 12.40 -1.86
CA TRP A 222 14.55 11.05 -1.47
C TRP A 222 13.33 10.20 -1.10
N LEU A 223 13.26 9.01 -1.71
CA LEU A 223 12.41 7.90 -1.28
C LEU A 223 13.29 6.82 -0.65
N LEU A 224 12.91 6.38 0.56
CA LEU A 224 13.57 5.31 1.32
C LEU A 224 12.69 4.05 1.41
N ASP A 225 13.28 2.89 1.17
CA ASP A 225 12.71 1.59 1.56
C ASP A 225 13.70 0.80 2.44
N PRO A 226 13.50 0.71 3.78
CA PRO A 226 14.38 -0.07 4.66
C PRO A 226 14.32 -1.58 4.41
N PHE A 227 13.34 -2.07 3.64
CA PHE A 227 13.16 -3.48 3.30
C PHE A 227 12.99 -3.63 1.79
N ALA A 228 14.02 -3.19 1.05
CA ALA A 228 13.94 -2.93 -0.39
C ALA A 228 13.53 -4.16 -1.21
N GLY A 229 13.83 -5.39 -0.75
CA GLY A 229 13.56 -6.61 -1.49
C GLY A 229 14.19 -6.53 -2.88
N VAL A 230 13.37 -6.72 -3.92
CA VAL A 230 13.78 -6.58 -5.32
C VAL A 230 13.65 -5.13 -5.86
N GLY A 231 13.63 -4.14 -4.98
CA GLY A 231 13.76 -2.73 -5.33
C GLY A 231 12.55 -2.12 -6.05
N SER A 232 11.33 -2.60 -5.82
CA SER A 232 10.13 -2.02 -6.46
C SER A 232 9.93 -0.54 -6.10
N ALA A 233 10.08 -0.17 -4.82
CA ALA A 233 9.99 1.23 -4.40
C ALA A 233 11.14 2.09 -4.97
N LEU A 234 12.37 1.56 -4.95
CA LEU A 234 13.56 2.23 -5.47
C LEU A 234 13.44 2.49 -6.97
N ALA A 235 12.97 1.49 -7.72
CA ALA A 235 12.68 1.62 -9.15
C ALA A 235 11.58 2.66 -9.42
N ALA A 236 10.50 2.68 -8.64
CA ALA A 236 9.43 3.66 -8.77
C ALA A 236 9.94 5.09 -8.59
N ALA A 237 10.81 5.32 -7.60
CA ALA A 237 11.44 6.61 -7.35
C ALA A 237 12.30 7.04 -8.54
N LEU A 238 13.26 6.21 -8.96
CA LEU A 238 14.19 6.53 -10.04
C LEU A 238 13.48 6.78 -11.37
N LYS A 239 12.46 5.95 -11.70
CA LYS A 239 11.62 6.10 -12.89
C LYS A 239 10.93 7.48 -12.95
N ASN A 240 10.62 8.06 -11.79
CA ASN A 240 9.93 9.34 -11.67
C ASN A 240 10.88 10.50 -11.29
N GLY A 241 12.19 10.36 -11.51
CA GLY A 241 13.15 11.44 -11.24
C GLY A 241 13.37 11.77 -9.77
N ARG A 242 13.00 10.86 -8.85
CA ARG A 242 13.35 10.93 -7.43
C ARG A 242 14.68 10.21 -7.20
N ARG A 243 15.27 10.46 -6.03
CA ARG A 243 16.43 9.72 -5.53
C ARG A 243 15.93 8.54 -4.72
N ALA A 244 16.69 7.46 -4.69
CA ALA A 244 16.28 6.19 -4.08
C ALA A 244 17.33 5.68 -3.12
N ALA A 245 16.94 5.38 -1.89
CA ALA A 245 17.78 4.75 -0.88
C ALA A 245 17.07 3.51 -0.34
N GLY A 246 17.80 2.43 -0.06
CA GLY A 246 17.21 1.29 0.62
C GLY A 246 18.24 0.28 1.10
N SER A 247 17.77 -0.63 1.95
CA SER A 247 18.55 -1.74 2.47
C SER A 247 17.87 -3.08 2.20
N GLU A 248 18.67 -4.11 1.94
CA GLU A 248 18.19 -5.48 1.77
C GLU A 248 19.26 -6.46 2.27
N LEU A 249 18.83 -7.50 2.98
CA LEU A 249 19.72 -8.47 3.61
C LEU A 249 20.19 -9.57 2.64
N GLN A 250 19.34 -9.94 1.68
CA GLN A 250 19.64 -11.04 0.76
C GLN A 250 20.36 -10.55 -0.50
N SER A 251 21.60 -11.00 -0.71
CA SER A 251 22.43 -10.62 -1.86
C SER A 251 21.74 -10.86 -3.21
N ASP A 252 20.98 -11.95 -3.34
CA ASP A 252 20.22 -12.25 -4.55
C ASP A 252 19.13 -11.20 -4.83
N TYR A 253 18.48 -10.69 -3.80
CA TYR A 253 17.50 -9.62 -3.93
C TYR A 253 18.18 -8.28 -4.21
N CYS A 254 19.32 -8.00 -3.58
CA CYS A 254 20.15 -6.83 -3.88
C CYS A 254 20.58 -6.79 -5.35
N ARG A 255 21.01 -7.92 -5.92
CA ARG A 255 21.37 -8.02 -7.34
C ARG A 255 20.19 -7.69 -8.25
N ILE A 256 19.03 -8.29 -8.00
CA ILE A 256 17.81 -8.04 -8.80
C ILE A 256 17.35 -6.58 -8.64
N ALA A 257 17.40 -6.04 -7.42
CA ALA A 257 17.08 -4.64 -7.14
C ALA A 257 18.01 -3.70 -7.92
N SER A 258 19.32 -3.95 -7.89
CA SER A 258 20.32 -3.16 -8.62
C SER A 258 20.06 -3.16 -10.11
N GLU A 259 19.82 -4.34 -10.70
CA GLU A 259 19.44 -4.47 -12.10
C GLU A 259 18.21 -3.60 -12.39
N ARG A 260 17.12 -3.77 -11.64
CA ARG A 260 15.86 -3.02 -11.81
C ARG A 260 16.02 -1.52 -11.64
N MET A 261 16.85 -1.06 -10.70
CA MET A 261 17.19 0.35 -10.49
C MET A 261 17.90 0.94 -11.71
N ILE A 262 18.88 0.23 -12.27
CA ILE A 262 19.55 0.62 -13.53
C ILE A 262 18.52 0.72 -14.66
N GLN A 263 17.64 -0.29 -14.82
CA GLN A 263 16.61 -0.28 -15.86
C GLN A 263 15.63 0.89 -15.70
N ALA A 264 15.25 1.20 -14.46
CA ALA A 264 14.33 2.28 -14.15
C ALA A 264 14.95 3.65 -14.45
N ALA A 265 16.20 3.87 -14.02
CA ALA A 265 16.92 5.11 -14.26
C ALA A 265 17.16 5.40 -15.75
N ALA A 266 17.32 4.34 -16.55
CA ALA A 266 17.48 4.43 -17.99
C ALA A 266 16.16 4.34 -18.78
N GLY A 267 15.01 4.24 -18.10
CA GLY A 267 13.68 4.32 -18.72
C GLY A 267 13.22 3.07 -19.48
N PHE A 268 13.85 1.91 -19.27
CA PHE A 268 13.51 0.66 -19.95
C PHE A 268 12.96 -0.44 -19.03
N LEU A 269 12.83 -0.16 -17.72
CA LEU A 269 12.18 -1.10 -16.80
C LEU A 269 10.73 -1.37 -17.25
N LYS A 270 10.44 -2.63 -17.55
CA LYS A 270 9.08 -3.06 -17.87
C LYS A 270 8.23 -3.03 -16.60
N THR A 271 7.15 -2.24 -16.64
CA THR A 271 6.18 -2.08 -15.55
C THR A 271 4.78 -2.12 -16.12
N ARG A 272 3.79 -2.40 -15.27
CA ARG A 272 2.39 -2.14 -15.62
C ARG A 272 2.14 -0.63 -15.52
N PRO A 273 1.73 0.07 -16.61
CA PRO A 273 1.45 1.50 -16.53
C PRO A 273 0.28 1.81 -15.60
N MET A 274 0.40 2.89 -14.82
CA MET A 274 -0.59 3.30 -13.81
C MET A 274 -2.01 3.54 -14.33
N ASN A 275 -2.15 3.88 -15.62
CA ASN A 275 -3.45 4.12 -16.25
C ASN A 275 -3.96 2.91 -17.04
N GLN A 276 -3.27 1.77 -17.00
CA GLN A 276 -3.74 0.56 -17.65
C GLN A 276 -5.00 0.05 -16.92
N PRO A 277 -6.09 -0.29 -17.62
CA PRO A 277 -7.26 -0.95 -17.00
C PRO A 277 -6.91 -2.35 -16.48
N ILE A 278 -7.61 -2.79 -15.43
CA ILE A 278 -7.54 -4.19 -14.99
C ILE A 278 -8.15 -5.07 -16.09
N TYR A 279 -7.52 -6.22 -16.34
CA TYR A 279 -8.00 -7.18 -17.32
C TYR A 279 -9.45 -7.59 -17.00
N ASP A 280 -10.31 -7.54 -18.02
CA ASP A 280 -11.72 -7.88 -17.92
C ASP A 280 -11.97 -9.17 -18.74
N PRO A 281 -12.15 -10.33 -18.07
CA PRO A 281 -12.38 -11.61 -18.73
C PRO A 281 -13.64 -11.61 -19.61
N GLY A 282 -14.68 -10.84 -19.23
CA GLY A 282 -15.93 -10.75 -19.98
C GLY A 282 -15.75 -10.11 -21.35
N LYS A 283 -14.77 -9.20 -21.49
CA LYS A 283 -14.38 -8.62 -22.78
C LYS A 283 -13.48 -9.53 -23.61
N ALA A 284 -12.83 -10.50 -23.00
CA ALA A 284 -11.91 -11.42 -23.65
C ALA A 284 -12.57 -12.71 -24.18
N GLY A 285 -13.89 -12.86 -24.03
CA GLY A 285 -14.67 -13.97 -24.59
C GLY A 285 -14.48 -15.32 -23.90
N ALA A 286 -13.75 -15.39 -22.78
CA ALA A 286 -13.52 -16.62 -22.03
C ALA A 286 -14.55 -16.78 -20.90
N SER A 287 -15.67 -17.43 -21.20
CA SER A 287 -16.77 -17.67 -20.26
C SER A 287 -16.78 -19.14 -19.79
N LEU A 288 -15.93 -19.49 -18.82
CA LEU A 288 -16.00 -20.78 -18.10
C LEU A 288 -16.76 -20.67 -16.76
N THR A 289 -17.30 -19.50 -16.42
CA THR A 289 -17.96 -19.27 -15.13
C THR A 289 -19.49 -19.30 -15.29
N ALA A 290 -20.14 -20.19 -14.54
CA ALA A 290 -21.56 -20.12 -14.28
C ALA A 290 -21.77 -19.37 -12.96
N TYR A 291 -22.70 -18.41 -12.94
CA TYR A 291 -23.16 -17.83 -11.69
C TYR A 291 -23.81 -18.94 -10.84
N PRO A 292 -23.67 -18.92 -9.50
CA PRO A 292 -24.48 -19.78 -8.66
C PRO A 292 -25.95 -19.56 -9.02
N PRO A 293 -26.77 -20.62 -9.12
CA PRO A 293 -28.18 -20.45 -9.41
C PRO A 293 -28.76 -19.43 -8.43
N SER A 294 -29.34 -18.36 -8.96
CA SER A 294 -30.09 -17.43 -8.14
C SER A 294 -31.14 -18.25 -7.41
N GLN A 295 -31.13 -18.26 -6.07
CA GLN A 295 -32.28 -18.71 -5.30
C GLN A 295 -33.43 -17.73 -5.54
N GLN A 296 -34.04 -17.79 -6.72
CA GLN A 296 -35.41 -17.34 -6.91
C GLN A 296 -36.31 -18.48 -6.44
N SER A 297 -36.42 -18.63 -5.12
CA SER A 297 -37.57 -19.27 -4.51
C SER A 297 -38.34 -18.17 -3.81
N GLY A 298 -39.54 -17.88 -4.32
CA GLY A 298 -40.46 -16.85 -3.82
C GLY A 298 -41.05 -17.19 -2.46
N GLU A 299 -40.21 -17.37 -1.45
CA GLU A 299 -40.59 -17.34 -0.04
C GLU A 299 -39.55 -16.50 0.69
N GLN A 300 -39.84 -15.20 0.77
CA GLN A 300 -39.23 -14.35 1.77
C GLN A 300 -39.55 -14.96 3.13
N LEU A 301 -38.54 -15.54 3.78
CA LEU A 301 -38.62 -16.04 5.16
C LEU A 301 -39.27 -14.95 6.03
N LYS A 302 -40.54 -15.15 6.38
CA LYS A 302 -41.20 -14.41 7.46
C LYS A 302 -40.56 -14.86 8.77
N LEU A 303 -39.43 -14.27 9.11
CA LEU A 303 -39.04 -14.17 10.51
C LEU A 303 -39.88 -13.05 11.12
N LEU A 304 -40.54 -13.36 12.24
CA LEU A 304 -41.29 -12.47 13.15
C LEU A 304 -42.83 -12.42 13.03
N ASP A 305 -43.51 -13.54 12.77
CA ASP A 305 -44.90 -13.73 13.22
C ASP A 305 -44.95 -14.85 14.27
N GLY A 306 -44.27 -14.62 15.39
CA GLY A 306 -44.41 -15.41 16.62
C GLY A 306 -45.08 -14.53 17.66
N SER A 307 -46.34 -14.85 17.95
CA SER A 307 -47.16 -14.34 19.06
C SER A 307 -46.35 -13.69 20.19
N ALA A 308 -46.45 -12.38 20.33
CA ALA A 308 -46.08 -11.70 21.56
C ALA A 308 -46.97 -12.24 22.70
N PRO A 309 -46.41 -12.74 23.82
CA PRO A 309 -47.21 -12.98 25.00
C PRO A 309 -47.68 -11.62 25.53
N SER A 310 -49.00 -11.48 25.68
CA SER A 310 -49.66 -10.32 26.28
C SER A 310 -49.12 -10.10 27.68
N TYR A 311 -48.43 -8.98 27.91
CA TYR A 311 -48.23 -8.45 29.25
C TYR A 311 -49.57 -7.88 29.72
N GLU A 312 -50.29 -8.62 30.55
CA GLU A 312 -51.41 -8.08 31.32
C GLU A 312 -50.85 -7.10 32.36
N ALA A 313 -51.22 -5.83 32.20
CA ALA A 313 -51.04 -4.81 33.22
C ALA A 313 -51.97 -5.12 34.39
N GLY A 314 -51.39 -5.53 35.53
CA GLY A 314 -52.10 -5.58 36.80
C GLY A 314 -52.61 -4.20 37.17
N ASN A 315 -53.92 -4.06 37.22
CA ASN A 315 -54.62 -2.84 37.57
C ASN A 315 -54.80 -2.79 39.09
N GLU A 316 -54.19 -1.81 39.74
CA GLU A 316 -54.57 -1.37 41.09
C GLU A 316 -55.95 -0.70 41.04
N ASN A 317 -56.91 -1.19 41.83
CA ASN A 317 -57.75 -0.42 42.76
C ASN A 317 -59.02 -1.19 43.17
N ARG A 318 -59.00 -1.82 44.34
CA ARG A 318 -59.92 -1.59 45.47
C ARG A 318 -59.56 -2.47 46.66
#